data_AF-A0A847B2T8-F1
#
_entry.id   AF-A0A847B2T8-F1
#
_cell.length_a   1.000
_cell.length_b   1.000
_cell.length_c   1.000
_cell.angle_alpha   90.00
_cell.angle_beta   90.00
_cell.angle_gamma   90.00
#
_symmetry.space_group_name_H-M   'P 1'
#
loop_
_entity.id
_entity.type
_entity.pdbx_description
1 polymer ?
#
loop_
_entity_poly.entity_id
_entity_poly.type
_entity_poly.pdbx_seq_one_letter_code
_entity_poly.pdbx_strand_id
1 'polypeptide(L)'
;MWWYSAVDFISVLTDPNSPRRYWNNVKARNPELSMFCGQLKLYAEDNKKYLMDVINESGVRLLIAIIPSKYKKEIQGWMKGMLDPIDEQSKKKAYDFFKTNLIENAEIGKTVALQKIHGYLFEGLYPYAGQIRKKTISKGGLAFANGDLLAQILNDIDKMPDSSFDEIVHKYVEMNIAHPFMEGNGRATRIWIDMLLVDRIGKCVDWSAIEKNDYLSAMRESPIDSTHLHDLLNNALTSNVDNMELFLKGIDCSYYYEEVESI
;
A
#
# COMPACT_ATOMS: atom_id res chain seq x y z
N MET A 1 -16.05 5.22 -12.66
CA MET A 1 -16.01 4.16 -13.70
C MET A 1 -15.21 4.69 -14.87
N TRP A 2 -14.09 4.04 -15.20
CA TRP A 2 -13.19 4.47 -16.27
C TRP A 2 -13.62 3.92 -17.63
N TRP A 3 -13.35 4.68 -18.69
CA TRP A 3 -13.64 4.34 -20.08
C TRP A 3 -12.36 4.44 -20.91
N TYR A 4 -12.12 3.46 -21.77
CA TYR A 4 -10.95 3.37 -22.63
C TYR A 4 -11.36 3.43 -24.10
N SER A 5 -10.55 4.04 -24.96
CA SER A 5 -10.76 4.00 -26.41
C SER A 5 -10.69 2.56 -26.90
N ALA A 6 -11.78 2.04 -27.46
CA ALA A 6 -11.84 0.65 -27.92
C ALA A 6 -10.89 0.43 -29.12
N VAL A 7 -10.75 1.44 -29.98
CA VAL A 7 -9.88 1.38 -31.15
C VAL A 7 -8.40 1.36 -30.75
N ASP A 8 -7.99 2.23 -29.83
CA ASP A 8 -6.59 2.28 -29.38
C ASP A 8 -6.22 1.03 -28.59
N PHE A 9 -7.18 0.48 -27.83
CA PHE A 9 -6.97 -0.77 -27.12
C PHE A 9 -6.73 -1.96 -28.07
N ILE A 10 -7.43 -2.00 -29.22
CA ILE A 10 -7.17 -3.00 -30.27
C ILE A 10 -5.77 -2.83 -30.88
N SER A 11 -5.32 -1.60 -31.08
CA SER A 11 -3.95 -1.31 -31.53
C SER A 11 -2.92 -1.89 -30.55
N VAL A 12 -3.10 -1.70 -29.25
CA VAL A 12 -2.21 -2.27 -28.22
C VAL A 12 -2.27 -3.79 -28.22
N LEU A 13 -3.46 -4.39 -28.32
CA LEU A 13 -3.63 -5.84 -28.24
C LEU A 13 -3.02 -6.58 -29.44
N THR A 14 -3.15 -6.03 -30.64
CA THR A 14 -2.94 -6.80 -31.88
C THR A 14 -2.13 -6.11 -32.97
N ASP A 15 -1.85 -4.81 -32.82
CA ASP A 15 -1.17 -3.96 -33.81
C ASP A 15 -1.61 -4.20 -35.28
N PRO A 16 -2.92 -4.10 -35.60
CA PRO A 16 -3.41 -4.41 -36.93
C PRO A 16 -3.29 -3.21 -37.87
N ASN A 17 -3.14 -3.45 -39.18
CA ASN A 17 -3.14 -2.40 -40.22
C ASN A 17 -4.37 -1.46 -40.18
N SER A 18 -5.49 -1.91 -39.62
CA SER A 18 -6.70 -1.08 -39.46
C SER A 18 -7.43 -1.40 -38.14
N PRO A 19 -7.05 -0.73 -37.03
CA PRO A 19 -7.62 -0.99 -35.71
C PRO A 19 -9.14 -0.77 -35.64
N ARG A 20 -9.63 0.27 -36.32
CA ARG A 20 -11.08 0.57 -36.37
C ARG A 20 -11.88 -0.52 -37.07
N ARG A 21 -11.38 -1.04 -38.19
CA ARG A 21 -12.03 -2.14 -38.91
C ARG A 21 -11.99 -3.42 -38.09
N TYR A 22 -10.87 -3.68 -37.42
CA TYR A 22 -10.72 -4.83 -36.53
C TYR A 22 -11.73 -4.76 -35.38
N TRP A 23 -11.82 -3.61 -34.69
CA TRP A 23 -12.81 -3.36 -33.63
C TRP A 23 -14.24 -3.65 -34.09
N ASN A 24 -14.65 -3.07 -35.21
CA ASN A 24 -16.01 -3.24 -35.74
C ASN A 24 -16.33 -4.72 -36.03
N ASN A 25 -15.38 -5.47 -36.58
CA ASN A 25 -15.54 -6.90 -36.84
C ASN A 25 -15.65 -7.72 -35.54
N VAL A 26 -14.83 -7.41 -34.53
CA VAL A 26 -14.89 -8.08 -33.22
C VAL A 26 -16.23 -7.82 -32.55
N LYS A 27 -16.67 -6.55 -32.51
CA LYS A 27 -17.94 -6.15 -31.91
C LYS A 27 -19.14 -6.81 -32.61
N ALA A 28 -19.11 -6.93 -33.95
CA ALA A 28 -20.17 -7.59 -34.70
C ALA A 28 -20.24 -9.11 -34.45
N ARG A 29 -19.09 -9.75 -34.19
CA ARG A 29 -19.00 -11.21 -33.92
C ARG A 29 -19.29 -11.58 -32.47
N ASN A 30 -19.21 -10.62 -31.55
CA ASN A 30 -19.38 -10.82 -30.11
C ASN A 30 -20.35 -9.75 -29.57
N PRO A 31 -21.67 -9.88 -29.85
CA PRO A 31 -22.68 -8.87 -29.50
C PRO A 31 -22.73 -8.49 -28.02
N GLU A 32 -22.36 -9.41 -27.13
CA GLU A 32 -22.26 -9.22 -25.68
C GLU A 32 -21.34 -8.06 -25.27
N LEU A 33 -20.34 -7.71 -26.10
CA LEU A 33 -19.47 -6.56 -25.86
C LEU A 33 -20.25 -5.24 -25.82
N SER A 34 -21.40 -5.17 -26.49
CA SER A 34 -22.23 -3.96 -26.57
C SER A 34 -22.68 -3.48 -25.18
N MET A 35 -22.86 -4.40 -24.22
CA MET A 35 -23.25 -4.09 -22.85
C MET A 35 -22.16 -3.31 -22.09
N PHE A 36 -20.92 -3.40 -22.54
CA PHE A 36 -19.75 -2.77 -21.93
C PHE A 36 -19.20 -1.60 -22.75
N CYS A 37 -19.86 -1.25 -23.85
CA CYS A 37 -19.47 -0.19 -24.76
C CYS A 37 -20.29 1.09 -24.55
N GLY A 38 -19.67 2.22 -24.83
CA GLY A 38 -20.31 3.53 -24.91
C GLY A 38 -19.69 4.36 -26.02
N GLN A 39 -20.05 5.64 -26.09
CA GLN A 39 -19.41 6.60 -27.00
C GLN A 39 -19.04 7.87 -26.26
N LEU A 40 -17.80 8.33 -26.42
CA LEU A 40 -17.29 9.56 -25.83
C LEU A 40 -16.52 10.38 -26.85
N LYS A 41 -16.46 11.69 -26.64
CA LYS A 41 -15.64 12.61 -27.42
C LYS A 41 -14.21 12.61 -26.89
N LEU A 42 -13.29 11.93 -27.59
CA LEU A 42 -11.88 11.82 -27.22
C LEU A 42 -11.00 12.71 -28.11
N TYR A 43 -9.90 13.22 -27.56
CA TYR A 43 -8.88 13.94 -28.34
C TYR A 43 -8.11 12.96 -29.22
N ALA A 44 -7.87 13.34 -30.48
CA ALA A 44 -6.92 12.68 -31.38
C ALA A 44 -5.58 13.44 -31.41
N GLU A 45 -4.59 12.90 -32.14
CA GLU A 45 -3.25 13.50 -32.31
C GLU A 45 -3.29 14.92 -32.90
N ASP A 46 -4.34 15.27 -33.65
CA ASP A 46 -4.54 16.60 -34.21
C ASP A 46 -5.19 17.60 -33.22
N ASN A 47 -5.27 17.24 -31.93
CA ASN A 47 -5.94 17.98 -30.86
C ASN A 47 -7.43 18.25 -31.08
N LYS A 48 -8.09 17.58 -32.04
CA LYS A 48 -9.55 17.66 -32.21
C LYS A 48 -10.25 16.52 -31.49
N LYS A 49 -11.52 16.75 -31.15
CA LYS A 49 -12.37 15.76 -30.49
C LYS A 49 -13.21 14.99 -31.50
N TYR A 50 -13.14 13.67 -31.44
CA TYR A 50 -13.95 12.77 -32.26
C TYR A 50 -14.83 11.89 -31.37
N LEU A 51 -16.05 11.60 -31.83
CA LEU A 51 -16.90 10.62 -31.17
C LEU A 51 -16.36 9.22 -31.45
N MET A 52 -15.89 8.54 -30.41
CA MET A 52 -15.25 7.23 -30.51
C MET A 52 -15.96 6.23 -29.61
N ASP A 53 -15.95 4.97 -30.05
CA ASP A 53 -16.39 3.85 -29.23
C ASP A 53 -15.42 3.69 -28.06
N VAL A 54 -15.98 3.64 -26.86
CA VAL A 54 -15.24 3.40 -25.63
C VAL A 54 -15.72 2.12 -24.96
N ILE A 55 -14.84 1.51 -24.19
CA ILE A 55 -15.10 0.27 -23.47
C ILE A 55 -14.71 0.43 -22.00
N ASN A 56 -15.53 -0.12 -21.09
CA ASN A 56 -15.22 -0.11 -19.66
C ASN A 56 -14.32 -1.30 -19.27
N GLU A 57 -13.91 -1.36 -18.00
CA GLU A 57 -13.01 -2.42 -17.51
C GLU A 57 -13.56 -3.84 -17.75
N SER A 58 -14.86 -4.08 -17.53
CA SER A 58 -15.49 -5.39 -17.79
C SER A 58 -15.42 -5.78 -19.26
N GLY A 59 -15.64 -4.82 -20.16
CA GLY A 59 -15.49 -5.06 -21.60
C GLY A 59 -14.04 -5.31 -22.01
N VAL A 60 -13.07 -4.64 -21.38
CA VAL A 60 -11.64 -4.93 -21.58
C VAL A 60 -11.32 -6.38 -21.17
N ARG A 61 -11.83 -6.86 -20.02
CA ARG A 61 -11.63 -8.26 -19.58
C ARG A 61 -12.16 -9.25 -20.62
N LEU A 62 -13.33 -8.96 -21.17
CA LEU A 62 -13.96 -9.77 -22.21
C LEU A 62 -13.14 -9.75 -23.52
N LEU A 63 -12.62 -8.59 -23.95
CA LEU A 63 -11.76 -8.51 -25.13
C LEU A 63 -10.50 -9.36 -25.02
N ILE A 64 -9.84 -9.34 -23.86
CA ILE A 64 -8.63 -10.14 -23.60
C ILE A 64 -8.95 -11.65 -23.56
N ALA A 65 -10.19 -12.02 -23.27
CA ALA A 65 -10.65 -13.41 -23.34
C ALA A 65 -10.89 -13.85 -24.79
N ILE A 66 -11.46 -12.97 -25.63
CA ILE A 66 -11.83 -13.25 -27.02
C ILE A 66 -10.62 -13.18 -27.96
N ILE A 67 -9.74 -12.18 -27.79
CA ILE A 67 -8.66 -11.88 -28.72
C ILE A 67 -7.36 -12.51 -28.22
N PRO A 68 -6.75 -13.44 -28.97
CA PRO A 68 -5.41 -13.94 -28.68
C PRO A 68 -4.39 -12.80 -28.84
N SER A 69 -3.65 -12.50 -27.78
CA SER A 69 -2.60 -11.48 -27.78
C SER A 69 -1.41 -11.93 -26.96
N LYS A 70 -0.19 -11.61 -27.44
CA LYS A 70 1.05 -11.80 -26.67
C LYS A 70 1.14 -10.86 -25.46
N TYR A 71 0.40 -9.75 -25.47
CA TYR A 71 0.36 -8.73 -24.40
C TYR A 71 -0.69 -9.02 -23.32
N LYS A 72 -1.33 -10.20 -23.37
CA LYS A 72 -2.42 -10.57 -22.47
C LYS A 72 -2.01 -10.51 -20.99
N LYS A 73 -0.79 -10.95 -20.65
CA LYS A 73 -0.32 -10.97 -19.25
C LYS A 73 -0.05 -9.55 -18.75
N GLU A 74 0.57 -8.71 -19.57
CA GLU A 74 0.91 -7.33 -19.29
C GLU A 74 -0.34 -6.50 -19.07
N ILE A 75 -1.35 -6.65 -19.93
CA ILE A 75 -2.62 -5.94 -19.81
C ILE A 75 -3.39 -6.44 -18.58
N GLN A 76 -3.44 -7.75 -18.34
CA GLN A 76 -4.03 -8.29 -17.11
C GLN A 76 -3.33 -7.76 -15.85
N GLY A 77 -2.00 -7.56 -15.91
CA GLY A 77 -1.21 -6.92 -14.87
C GLY A 77 -1.58 -5.45 -14.69
N TRP A 78 -1.63 -4.68 -15.77
CA TRP A 78 -2.05 -3.28 -15.76
C TRP A 78 -3.45 -3.10 -15.16
N MET A 79 -4.41 -3.95 -15.52
CA MET A 79 -5.76 -3.92 -14.94
C MET A 79 -5.78 -4.23 -13.45
N LYS A 80 -4.78 -4.97 -12.95
CA LYS A 80 -4.57 -5.23 -11.52
C LYS A 80 -3.78 -4.12 -10.82
N GLY A 81 -3.39 -3.06 -11.55
CA GLY A 81 -2.62 -1.95 -11.02
C GLY A 81 -1.13 -2.21 -10.93
N MET A 82 -0.56 -3.17 -11.68
CA MET A 82 0.90 -3.44 -11.66
C MET A 82 1.76 -2.24 -12.09
N LEU A 83 1.16 -1.25 -12.76
CA LEU A 83 1.79 0.00 -13.18
C LEU A 83 1.42 1.19 -12.28
N ASP A 84 0.58 0.98 -11.26
CA ASP A 84 0.28 2.02 -10.28
C ASP A 84 1.55 2.36 -9.47
N PRO A 85 1.64 3.54 -8.85
CA PRO A 85 2.73 3.84 -7.92
C PRO A 85 2.90 2.72 -6.88
N ILE A 86 4.14 2.45 -6.46
CA ILE A 86 4.46 1.38 -5.50
C ILE A 86 3.59 1.51 -4.23
N ASP A 87 3.37 2.73 -3.75
CA ASP A 87 2.57 3.00 -2.57
C ASP A 87 1.10 2.59 -2.76
N GLU A 88 0.50 2.85 -3.92
CA GLU A 88 -0.86 2.41 -4.23
C GLU A 88 -0.97 0.89 -4.31
N GLN A 89 0.01 0.22 -4.92
CA GLN A 89 0.05 -1.24 -4.96
C GLN A 89 0.20 -1.84 -3.56
N SER A 90 1.08 -1.27 -2.75
CA SER A 90 1.32 -1.70 -1.37
C SER A 90 0.08 -1.47 -0.49
N LYS A 91 -0.61 -0.34 -0.67
CA LYS A 91 -1.83 0.02 0.07
C LYS A 91 -2.95 -0.99 -0.18
N LYS A 92 -3.14 -1.43 -1.42
CA LYS A 92 -4.09 -2.50 -1.76
C LYS A 92 -3.76 -3.79 -1.00
N LYS A 93 -2.48 -4.15 -0.89
CA LYS A 93 -2.08 -5.28 -0.05
C LYS A 93 -2.38 -5.02 1.42
N ALA A 94 -2.11 -3.84 1.96
CA ALA A 94 -2.41 -3.52 3.36
C ALA A 94 -3.90 -3.75 3.71
N TYR A 95 -4.84 -3.44 2.82
CA TYR A 95 -6.26 -3.73 3.02
C TYR A 95 -6.58 -5.23 3.13
N ASP A 96 -5.80 -6.08 2.45
CA ASP A 96 -5.99 -7.54 2.47
C ASP A 96 -5.20 -8.23 3.60
N PHE A 97 -4.25 -7.54 4.23
CA PHE A 97 -3.38 -8.12 5.27
C PHE A 97 -4.17 -8.69 6.46
N PHE A 98 -5.24 -8.02 6.91
CA PHE A 98 -6.07 -8.45 8.05
C PHE A 98 -6.88 -9.71 7.76
N LYS A 99 -7.02 -10.10 6.48
CA LYS A 99 -7.68 -11.35 6.08
C LYS A 99 -6.71 -12.53 6.14
N THR A 100 -5.44 -12.28 6.42
CA THR A 100 -4.39 -13.31 6.47
C THR A 100 -4.19 -13.82 7.89
N ASN A 101 -3.78 -15.09 8.01
CA ASN A 101 -3.27 -15.68 9.25
C ASN A 101 -1.74 -15.75 9.22
N LEU A 102 -1.08 -14.72 8.68
CA LEU A 102 0.37 -14.74 8.43
C LEU A 102 1.21 -14.64 9.72
N ILE A 103 0.68 -13.92 10.70
CA ILE A 103 1.36 -13.65 11.98
C ILE A 103 0.81 -14.60 13.03
N GLU A 104 1.69 -15.34 13.68
CA GLU A 104 1.34 -16.20 14.81
C GLU A 104 1.28 -15.36 16.09
N ASN A 105 0.41 -15.72 17.05
CA ASN A 105 0.28 -14.97 18.32
C ASN A 105 1.63 -14.82 19.06
N ALA A 106 2.49 -15.85 19.00
CA ALA A 106 3.80 -15.84 19.62
C ALA A 106 4.81 -14.87 18.97
N GLU A 107 4.49 -14.34 17.79
CA GLU A 107 5.30 -13.38 17.03
C GLU A 107 4.88 -11.93 17.25
N ILE A 108 3.68 -11.69 17.80
CA ILE A 108 3.16 -10.35 18.04
C ILE A 108 4.10 -9.58 18.97
N GLY A 109 4.51 -8.39 18.53
CA GLY A 109 5.50 -7.55 19.23
C GLY A 109 6.96 -7.93 18.98
N LYS A 110 7.26 -8.79 18.00
CA LYS A 110 8.63 -9.18 17.63
C LYS A 110 9.00 -8.74 16.22
N THR A 111 10.30 -8.71 15.97
CA THR A 111 10.93 -8.36 14.69
C THR A 111 10.42 -9.27 13.57
N VAL A 112 10.22 -10.56 13.83
CA VAL A 112 9.72 -11.51 12.82
C VAL A 112 8.32 -11.13 12.32
N ALA A 113 7.42 -10.67 13.20
CA ALA A 113 6.11 -10.18 12.77
C ALA A 113 6.25 -8.94 11.88
N LEU A 114 7.11 -8.00 12.27
CA LEU A 114 7.38 -6.81 11.47
C LEU A 114 7.97 -7.14 10.08
N GLN A 115 8.88 -8.13 10.00
CA GLN A 115 9.40 -8.62 8.72
C GLN A 115 8.31 -9.27 7.85
N LYS A 116 7.40 -10.04 8.45
CA LYS A 116 6.26 -10.65 7.75
C LYS A 116 5.28 -9.60 7.23
N ILE A 117 4.95 -8.60 8.05
CA ILE A 117 4.12 -7.44 7.64
C ILE A 117 4.78 -6.75 6.45
N HIS A 118 6.04 -6.32 6.60
CA HIS A 118 6.76 -5.64 5.51
C HIS A 118 6.92 -6.53 4.27
N GLY A 119 7.18 -7.83 4.45
CA GLY A 119 7.24 -8.81 3.38
C GLY A 119 5.94 -8.82 2.59
N TYR A 120 4.81 -8.96 3.28
CA TYR A 120 3.49 -8.96 2.64
C TYR A 120 3.20 -7.64 1.90
N LEU A 121 3.40 -6.50 2.56
CA LEU A 121 3.12 -5.18 1.99
C LEU A 121 3.93 -4.87 0.73
N PHE A 122 5.16 -5.38 0.63
CA PHE A 122 6.11 -4.94 -0.39
C PHE A 122 6.68 -6.07 -1.26
N GLU A 123 6.28 -7.32 -1.08
CA GLU A 123 6.72 -8.44 -1.93
C GLU A 123 6.40 -8.16 -3.40
N GLY A 124 7.39 -8.31 -4.28
CA GLY A 124 7.24 -7.99 -5.70
C GLY A 124 7.19 -6.49 -6.02
N LEU A 125 7.28 -5.61 -5.01
CA LEU A 125 7.39 -4.15 -5.17
C LEU A 125 8.82 -3.67 -4.83
N TYR A 126 9.38 -4.19 -3.74
CA TYR A 126 10.78 -3.96 -3.36
C TYR A 126 11.59 -5.25 -3.42
N PRO A 127 12.86 -5.22 -3.90
CA PRO A 127 13.74 -6.39 -3.89
C PRO A 127 14.18 -6.81 -2.47
N TYR A 128 13.98 -5.93 -1.49
CA TYR A 128 14.33 -6.12 -0.08
C TYR A 128 13.10 -6.29 0.83
N ALA A 129 11.93 -6.63 0.26
CA ALA A 129 10.72 -6.82 1.05
C ALA A 129 10.94 -7.84 2.19
N GLY A 130 10.73 -7.40 3.44
CA GLY A 130 10.89 -8.22 4.65
C GLY A 130 12.34 -8.44 5.09
N GLN A 131 13.32 -7.87 4.37
CA GLN A 131 14.74 -8.07 4.65
C GLN A 131 15.30 -6.93 5.52
N ILE A 132 15.93 -7.29 6.63
CA ILE A 132 16.63 -6.34 7.49
C ILE A 132 17.79 -5.70 6.71
N ARG A 133 17.88 -4.36 6.73
CA ARG A 133 18.91 -3.61 6.04
C ARG A 133 20.28 -3.87 6.66
N LYS A 134 21.31 -3.82 5.83
CA LYS A 134 22.73 -3.86 6.26
C LYS A 134 23.40 -2.48 6.25
N LYS A 135 22.80 -1.51 5.57
CA LYS A 135 23.34 -0.15 5.44
C LYS A 135 22.75 0.74 6.51
N THR A 136 23.56 1.65 7.05
CA THR A 136 23.05 2.78 7.84
C THR A 136 22.35 3.78 6.92
N ILE A 137 21.19 4.26 7.35
CA ILE A 137 20.35 5.20 6.60
C ILE A 137 20.02 6.41 7.49
N SER A 138 19.65 7.51 6.86
CA SER A 138 19.21 8.73 7.54
C SER A 138 18.02 9.36 6.83
N LYS A 139 17.21 10.12 7.57
CA LYS A 139 16.10 10.91 7.03
C LYS A 139 16.14 12.30 7.67
N GLY A 140 16.12 13.35 6.86
CA GLY A 140 16.17 14.73 7.36
C GLY A 140 17.42 15.09 8.17
N GLY A 141 18.55 14.43 7.91
CA GLY A 141 19.81 14.63 8.65
C GLY A 141 19.94 13.79 9.94
N LEU A 142 18.88 13.11 10.38
CA LEU A 142 18.93 12.19 11.51
C LEU A 142 19.27 10.77 11.04
N ALA A 143 20.34 10.19 11.58
CA ALA A 143 20.72 8.81 11.32
C ALA A 143 19.88 7.84 12.17
N PHE A 144 19.42 6.76 11.55
CA PHE A 144 18.83 5.62 12.26
C PHE A 144 19.92 4.69 12.79
N ALA A 145 19.52 3.64 13.51
CA ALA A 145 20.44 2.66 14.09
C ALA A 145 21.50 2.14 13.08
N ASN A 146 22.73 1.97 13.57
CA ASN A 146 23.84 1.46 12.75
C ASN A 146 23.49 0.07 12.19
N GLY A 147 23.62 -0.09 10.87
CA GLY A 147 23.31 -1.35 10.18
C GLY A 147 24.10 -2.56 10.69
N ASP A 148 25.33 -2.36 11.16
CA ASP A 148 26.19 -3.45 11.69
C ASP A 148 25.71 -3.95 13.07
N LEU A 149 25.06 -3.08 13.85
CA LEU A 149 24.55 -3.40 15.19
C LEU A 149 23.06 -3.76 15.18
N LEU A 150 22.38 -3.56 14.04
CA LEU A 150 20.92 -3.63 13.94
C LEU A 150 20.35 -4.98 14.35
N ALA A 151 21.03 -6.09 14.02
CA ALA A 151 20.58 -7.43 14.42
C ALA A 151 20.55 -7.60 15.95
N GLN A 152 21.54 -7.05 16.66
CA GLN A 152 21.58 -7.07 18.12
C GLN A 152 20.51 -6.15 18.71
N ILE A 153 20.37 -4.95 18.16
CA ILE A 153 19.35 -3.97 18.61
C ILE A 153 17.94 -4.57 18.49
N LEU A 154 17.61 -5.20 17.36
CA LEU A 154 16.31 -5.83 17.15
C LEU A 154 16.06 -6.99 18.13
N ASN A 155 17.09 -7.79 18.42
CA ASN A 155 17.00 -8.85 19.43
C ASN A 155 16.76 -8.30 20.84
N ASP A 156 17.25 -7.10 21.14
CA ASP A 156 17.01 -6.45 22.44
C ASP A 156 15.61 -5.82 22.49
N ILE A 157 15.14 -5.24 21.39
CA ILE A 157 13.76 -4.74 21.24
C ILE A 157 12.75 -5.88 21.40
N ASP A 158 13.01 -7.06 20.82
CA ASP A 158 12.14 -8.24 20.95
C ASP A 158 11.94 -8.69 22.41
N LYS A 159 12.88 -8.37 23.31
CA LYS A 159 12.82 -8.69 24.75
C LYS A 159 12.22 -7.57 25.59
N MET A 160 11.96 -6.39 25.03
CA MET A 160 11.34 -5.29 25.76
C MET A 160 9.95 -5.69 26.26
N PRO A 161 9.57 -5.25 27.47
CA PRO A 161 8.22 -5.46 27.98
C PRO A 161 7.19 -4.77 27.08
N ASP A 162 5.99 -5.33 27.01
CA ASP A 162 4.88 -4.84 26.19
C ASP A 162 3.51 -5.12 26.82
N SER A 163 3.44 -5.14 28.16
CA SER A 163 2.25 -5.50 28.92
C SER A 163 1.31 -4.33 29.22
N SER A 164 1.77 -3.10 29.00
CA SER A 164 0.98 -1.87 29.19
C SER A 164 1.09 -0.94 27.99
N PHE A 165 0.19 0.04 27.91
CA PHE A 165 0.26 1.06 26.85
C PHE A 165 1.61 1.79 26.85
N ASP A 166 2.11 2.20 28.03
CA ASP A 166 3.38 2.92 28.17
C ASP A 166 4.56 2.09 27.66
N GLU A 167 4.59 0.80 28.02
CA GLU A 167 5.61 -0.15 27.56
C GLU A 167 5.55 -0.35 26.04
N ILE A 168 4.34 -0.47 25.48
CA ILE A 168 4.12 -0.64 24.04
C ILE A 168 4.58 0.61 23.26
N VAL A 169 4.25 1.81 23.75
CA VAL A 169 4.70 3.07 23.12
C VAL A 169 6.21 3.19 23.20
N HIS A 170 6.83 2.87 24.34
CA HIS A 170 8.29 2.88 24.46
C HIS A 170 8.95 1.90 23.48
N LYS A 171 8.42 0.68 23.38
CA LYS A 171 8.88 -0.34 22.42
C LYS A 171 8.70 0.09 20.96
N TYR A 172 7.62 0.81 20.67
CA TYR A 172 7.37 1.39 19.35
C TYR A 172 8.40 2.46 18.97
N VAL A 173 8.76 3.34 19.91
CA VAL A 173 9.81 4.35 19.71
C VAL A 173 11.14 3.68 19.38
N GLU A 174 11.55 2.67 20.16
CA GLU A 174 12.79 1.94 19.91
C GLU A 174 12.78 1.23 18.53
N MET A 175 11.65 0.63 18.14
CA MET A 175 11.50 0.02 16.83
C MET A 175 11.59 1.06 15.69
N ASN A 176 11.02 2.26 15.89
CA ASN A 176 11.13 3.35 14.94
C ASN A 176 12.58 3.86 14.78
N ILE A 177 13.33 3.95 15.88
CA ILE A 177 14.77 4.31 15.88
C ILE A 177 15.60 3.23 15.17
N ALA A 178 15.28 1.95 15.41
CA ALA A 178 15.92 0.82 14.73
C ALA A 178 15.73 0.89 13.22
N HIS A 179 14.51 1.24 12.77
CA HIS A 179 14.16 1.49 11.37
C HIS A 179 14.68 0.37 10.43
N PRO A 180 14.23 -0.88 10.62
CA PRO A 180 14.97 -2.07 10.17
C PRO A 180 15.04 -2.29 8.66
N PHE A 181 14.25 -1.58 7.85
CA PHE A 181 14.18 -1.76 6.39
C PHE A 181 14.75 -0.55 5.64
N MET A 182 15.05 -0.74 4.35
CA MET A 182 15.52 0.37 3.50
C MET A 182 14.43 1.43 3.28
N GLU A 183 13.18 1.02 3.09
CA GLU A 183 11.99 1.87 2.94
C GLU A 183 10.79 1.17 3.58
N GLY A 184 9.63 1.84 3.69
CA GLY A 184 8.38 1.22 4.14
C GLY A 184 8.24 1.02 5.66
N ASN A 185 9.23 1.42 6.46
CA ASN A 185 9.25 1.25 7.91
C ASN A 185 7.99 1.83 8.59
N GLY A 186 7.66 3.10 8.38
CA GLY A 186 6.54 3.76 9.06
C GLY A 186 5.22 2.99 8.90
N ARG A 187 4.88 2.62 7.66
CA ARG A 187 3.65 1.89 7.34
C ARG A 187 3.62 0.49 7.98
N ALA A 188 4.72 -0.24 7.90
CA ALA A 188 4.80 -1.58 8.50
C ALA A 188 4.76 -1.52 10.04
N THR A 189 5.48 -0.58 10.65
CA THR A 189 5.55 -0.47 12.12
C THR A 189 4.23 0.04 12.73
N ARG A 190 3.44 0.85 12.02
CA ARG A 190 2.09 1.25 12.47
C ARG A 190 1.11 0.07 12.50
N ILE A 191 1.14 -0.82 11.51
CA ILE A 191 0.36 -2.08 11.57
C ILE A 191 0.86 -2.94 12.73
N TRP A 192 2.18 -3.02 12.92
CA TRP A 192 2.79 -3.82 13.98
C TRP A 192 2.40 -3.33 15.38
N ILE A 193 2.35 -2.02 15.64
CA ILE A 193 1.92 -1.50 16.94
C ILE A 193 0.42 -1.72 17.17
N ASP A 194 -0.43 -1.58 16.16
CA ASP A 194 -1.86 -1.89 16.31
C ASP A 194 -2.08 -3.36 16.67
N MET A 195 -1.38 -4.29 16.02
CA MET A 195 -1.47 -5.71 16.38
C MET A 195 -1.04 -5.97 17.83
N LEU A 196 0.01 -5.28 18.29
CA LEU A 196 0.49 -5.39 19.67
C LEU A 196 -0.50 -4.80 20.69
N LEU A 197 -1.06 -3.62 20.40
CA LEU A 197 -2.08 -2.98 21.24
C LEU A 197 -3.36 -3.84 21.33
N VAL A 198 -3.79 -4.42 20.21
CA VAL A 198 -4.99 -5.26 20.16
C VAL A 198 -4.79 -6.51 21.01
N ASP A 199 -3.66 -7.20 20.85
CA ASP A 199 -3.38 -8.44 21.57
C ASP A 199 -3.19 -8.22 23.09
N ARG A 200 -2.47 -7.17 23.48
CA ARG A 200 -2.08 -6.96 24.88
C ARG A 200 -3.14 -6.23 25.71
N ILE A 201 -3.83 -5.25 25.12
CA ILE A 201 -4.74 -4.37 25.86
C ILE A 201 -6.12 -4.20 25.21
N GLY A 202 -6.41 -4.91 24.11
CA GLY A 202 -7.72 -4.89 23.46
C GLY A 202 -8.10 -3.53 22.86
N LYS A 203 -7.10 -2.76 22.39
CA LYS A 203 -7.28 -1.44 21.78
C LYS A 203 -6.46 -1.30 20.51
N CYS A 204 -6.82 -0.35 19.65
CA CYS A 204 -6.02 0.08 18.52
C CYS A 204 -6.02 1.61 18.43
N VAL A 205 -5.20 2.16 17.53
CA VAL A 205 -5.14 3.61 17.28
C VAL A 205 -6.12 3.98 16.17
N ASP A 206 -6.97 4.97 16.42
CA ASP A 206 -7.69 5.67 15.34
C ASP A 206 -6.73 6.65 14.66
N TRP A 207 -5.96 6.18 13.68
CA TRP A 207 -5.03 7.02 12.93
C TRP A 207 -5.71 8.18 12.19
N SER A 208 -7.03 8.13 11.98
CA SER A 208 -7.77 9.27 11.39
C SER A 208 -7.99 10.42 12.37
N ALA A 209 -7.80 10.18 13.67
CA ALA A 209 -7.87 11.18 14.72
C ALA A 209 -6.53 11.91 14.97
N ILE A 210 -5.44 11.49 14.32
CA ILE A 210 -4.11 12.10 14.48
C ILE A 210 -3.75 12.85 13.19
N GLU A 211 -3.44 14.13 13.31
CA GLU A 211 -2.99 14.96 12.19
C GLU A 211 -1.57 14.54 11.75
N LYS A 212 -1.29 14.62 10.44
CA LYS A 212 -0.04 14.15 9.83
C LYS A 212 1.19 14.88 10.37
N ASN A 213 1.18 16.20 10.36
CA ASN A 213 2.31 17.00 10.83
C ASN A 213 2.54 16.85 12.33
N ASP A 214 1.47 16.77 13.13
CA ASP A 214 1.56 16.49 14.57
C ASP A 214 2.22 15.14 14.81
N TYR A 215 1.76 14.08 14.14
CA TYR A 215 2.37 12.75 14.21
C TYR A 215 3.83 12.75 13.77
N LEU A 216 4.14 13.37 12.62
CA LEU A 216 5.52 13.42 12.11
C LEU A 216 6.45 14.25 13.01
N SER A 217 5.94 15.30 13.67
CA SER A 217 6.72 16.06 14.65
C SER A 217 7.01 15.21 15.88
N ALA A 218 5.97 14.61 16.46
CA ALA A 218 6.09 13.74 17.63
C ALA A 218 7.05 12.56 17.39
N MET A 219 7.03 11.96 16.19
CA MET A 219 7.97 10.89 15.83
C MET A 219 9.42 11.36 15.75
N ARG A 220 9.69 12.61 15.32
CA ARG A 220 11.04 13.18 15.31
C ARG A 220 11.55 13.52 16.71
N GLU A 221 10.66 13.93 17.60
CA GLU A 221 10.95 14.26 19.00
C GLU A 221 11.17 12.99 19.86
N SER A 222 10.46 11.90 19.52
CA SER A 222 10.40 10.66 20.31
C SER A 222 11.71 10.02 20.74
N PRO A 223 12.85 10.09 20.00
CA PRO A 223 14.12 9.55 20.47
C PRO A 223 14.70 10.27 21.69
N ILE A 224 14.27 11.52 21.94
CA ILE A 224 14.70 12.34 23.07
C ILE A 224 13.58 12.42 24.11
N ASP A 225 12.36 12.68 23.66
CA ASP A 225 11.18 12.78 24.51
C ASP A 225 9.95 12.24 23.76
N SER A 226 9.41 11.12 24.24
CA SER A 226 8.25 10.46 23.66
C SER A 226 6.91 10.94 24.23
N THR A 227 6.89 11.92 25.13
CA THR A 227 5.65 12.40 25.79
C THR A 227 4.61 12.86 24.78
N HIS A 228 5.02 13.66 23.79
CA HIS A 228 4.11 14.15 22.76
C HIS A 228 3.50 13.01 21.92
N LEU A 229 4.31 12.03 21.50
CA LEU A 229 3.84 10.86 20.77
C LEU A 229 2.89 10.02 21.62
N HIS A 230 3.24 9.81 22.90
CA HIS A 230 2.42 9.07 23.85
C HIS A 230 1.04 9.70 24.00
N ASP A 231 0.96 11.01 24.22
CA ASP A 231 -0.29 11.74 24.36
C ASP A 231 -1.15 11.65 23.09
N LEU A 232 -0.56 11.82 21.91
CA LEU A 232 -1.27 11.68 20.62
C LEU A 232 -1.87 10.28 20.47
N LEU A 233 -1.08 9.24 20.71
CA LEU A 233 -1.54 7.86 20.59
C LEU A 233 -2.62 7.54 21.63
N ASN A 234 -2.44 7.99 22.88
CA ASN A 234 -3.39 7.74 23.97
C ASN A 234 -4.75 8.39 23.70
N ASN A 235 -4.75 9.63 23.20
CA ASN A 235 -5.96 10.36 22.85
C ASN A 235 -6.72 9.74 21.66
N ALA A 236 -6.01 9.02 20.79
CA ALA A 236 -6.57 8.32 19.63
C ALA A 236 -6.90 6.84 19.90
N LEU A 237 -6.69 6.32 21.12
CA LEU A 237 -6.99 4.93 21.44
C LEU A 237 -8.49 4.64 21.38
N THR A 238 -8.83 3.49 20.81
CA THR A 238 -10.21 3.00 20.75
C THR A 238 -10.28 1.49 20.97
N SER A 239 -11.40 1.03 21.54
CA SER A 239 -11.69 -0.41 21.72
C SER A 239 -12.46 -1.00 20.54
N ASN A 240 -12.71 -0.23 19.48
CA ASN A 240 -13.43 -0.67 18.28
C ASN A 240 -12.53 -1.49 17.33
N VAL A 241 -11.83 -2.50 17.85
CA VAL A 241 -10.78 -3.25 17.15
C VAL A 241 -11.27 -4.07 15.96
N ASP A 242 -12.54 -4.50 15.96
CA ASP A 242 -13.17 -5.26 14.87
C ASP A 242 -13.82 -4.36 13.80
N ASN A 243 -13.69 -3.04 13.90
CA ASN A 243 -14.30 -2.11 12.96
C ASN A 243 -13.47 -2.03 11.67
N MET A 244 -13.97 -2.69 10.61
CA MET A 244 -13.34 -2.68 9.29
C MET A 244 -13.19 -1.28 8.68
N GLU A 245 -14.15 -0.37 8.89
CA GLU A 245 -14.06 0.99 8.36
C GLU A 245 -12.95 1.78 9.05
N LEU A 246 -12.84 1.66 10.37
CA LEU A 246 -11.75 2.25 11.16
C LEU A 246 -10.39 1.74 10.66
N PHE A 247 -10.28 0.42 10.45
CA PHE A 247 -9.06 -0.18 9.94
C PHE A 247 -8.68 0.37 8.55
N LEU A 248 -9.61 0.37 7.60
CA LEU A 248 -9.36 0.84 6.23
C LEU A 248 -8.97 2.33 6.21
N LYS A 249 -9.65 3.17 7.00
CA LYS A 249 -9.29 4.58 7.19
C LYS A 249 -7.91 4.72 7.83
N GLY A 250 -7.58 3.87 8.79
CA GLY A 250 -6.27 3.85 9.43
C GLY A 250 -5.14 3.56 8.43
N ILE A 251 -5.35 2.61 7.52
CA ILE A 251 -4.43 2.37 6.40
C ILE A 251 -4.34 3.60 5.48
N ASP A 252 -5.47 4.24 5.14
CA ASP A 252 -5.46 5.45 4.33
C ASP A 252 -4.59 6.56 4.95
N CYS A 253 -4.80 6.85 6.23
CA CYS A 253 -4.04 7.83 6.99
C CYS A 253 -2.55 7.44 7.10
N SER A 254 -2.28 6.17 7.38
CA SER A 254 -0.91 5.63 7.46
C SER A 254 -0.13 5.81 6.16
N TYR A 255 -0.76 5.65 4.99
CA TYR A 255 -0.10 5.91 3.71
C TYR A 255 0.02 7.41 3.43
N TYR A 256 -1.00 8.21 3.76
CA TYR A 256 -0.97 9.68 3.62
C TYR A 256 0.18 10.33 4.40
N TYR A 257 0.54 9.80 5.59
CA TYR A 257 1.68 10.29 6.36
C TYR A 257 3.02 10.20 5.63
N GLU A 258 3.16 9.26 4.69
CA GLU A 258 4.40 9.06 3.92
C GLU A 258 4.43 9.87 2.62
N GLU A 259 3.31 10.46 2.20
CA GLU A 259 3.27 11.32 1.01
C GLU A 259 4.15 12.56 1.22
N VAL A 260 5.02 12.86 0.27
CA VAL A 260 5.81 14.10 0.29
C VAL A 260 4.88 15.23 -0.16
N GLU A 261 4.74 16.28 0.65
CA GLU A 261 4.04 17.49 0.20
C GLU A 261 4.76 18.05 -1.03
N SER A 262 4.06 18.12 -2.16
CA SER A 262 4.56 18.78 -3.35
C SER A 262 4.69 20.27 -3.07
N ILE A 263 5.93 20.75 -3.03
CA ILE A 263 6.29 22.18 -2.96
C ILE A 263 5.86 22.87 -4.26
#